data_AF-A0AAU1KYX3-F1
#
_entry.id   AF-A0AAU1KYX3-F1
#
_cell.length_a   1.000
_cell.length_b   1.000
_cell.length_c   1.000
_cell.angle_alpha   90.00
_cell.angle_beta   90.00
_cell.angle_gamma   90.00
#
_symmetry.space_group_name_H-M   'P 1'
#
loop_
_entity.id
_entity.type
_entity.pdbx_description
1 polymer ?
#
loop_
_entity_poly.entity_id
_entity_poly.type
_entity_poly.pdbx_seq_one_letter_code
_entity_poly.pdbx_strand_id
1 'polypeptide(L)' 'MHGRTVGTGRAYGNRFVSVVTIKDSGISHRRDCLDPVAVCEAVGRPIHHEAPGN' A
#
# COMPACT_ATOMS: atom_id res chain seq x y z
N MET A 1 8.17 -2.72 5.74
CA MET A 1 8.53 -1.30 5.99
C MET A 1 7.57 -0.77 7.05
N HIS A 2 8.06 0.09 7.95
CA HIS A 2 7.25 0.68 9.02
C HIS A 2 6.90 2.11 8.66
N GLY A 3 5.61 2.45 8.75
CA GLY A 3 5.10 3.78 8.43
C GLY A 3 4.10 4.26 9.47
N ARG A 4 3.66 5.50 9.31
CA ARG A 4 2.54 6.08 10.06
C ARG A 4 1.50 6.61 9.09
N THR A 5 0.23 6.38 9.39
CA THR A 5 -0.88 6.96 8.62
C THR A 5 -0.85 8.48 8.74
N VAL A 6 -1.08 9.17 7.62
CA VAL A 6 -1.26 10.62 7.61
C VAL A 6 -2.61 10.94 8.27
N GLY A 7 -2.65 11.97 9.12
CA GLY A 7 -3.86 12.38 9.86
C GLY A 7 -4.00 11.71 11.23
N THR A 8 -3.98 10.38 11.32
CA THR A 8 -4.15 9.67 12.60
C THR A 8 -2.84 9.29 13.30
N GLY A 9 -1.72 9.31 12.57
CA GLY A 9 -0.39 9.00 13.13
C GLY A 9 -0.20 7.54 13.54
N ARG A 10 -1.15 6.66 13.21
CA ARG A 10 -1.15 5.26 13.61
C ARG A 10 -0.01 4.52 12.92
N ALA A 11 0.84 3.87 13.72
CA ALA A 11 1.91 3.04 13.18
C ALA A 11 1.31 1.83 12.46
N TYR A 12 1.85 1.51 11.29
CA TYR A 12 1.49 0.32 10.54
C TYR A 12 2.69 -0.28 9.82
N GLY A 13 2.68 -1.61 9.69
CA GLY A 13 3.62 -2.33 8.84
C GLY A 13 3.01 -2.52 7.46
N ASN A 14 3.83 -2.37 6.42
CA ASN A 14 3.41 -2.67 5.06
C ASN A 14 4.50 -3.42 4.30
N ARG A 15 4.07 -4.40 3.49
CA ARG A 15 4.89 -5.00 2.44
C ARG A 15 4.52 -4.30 1.14
N PHE A 16 5.49 -3.63 0.52
CA PHE A 16 5.27 -2.90 -0.71
C PHE A 16 6.26 -3.33 -1.79
N VAL A 17 5.86 -3.12 -3.03
CA VAL A 17 6.71 -3.27 -4.21
C VAL A 17 6.78 -1.92 -4.90
N SER A 18 8.00 -1.42 -5.14
CA SER A 18 8.21 -0.23 -5.97
C SER A 18 8.49 -0.67 -7.39
N VAL A 19 7.71 -0.17 -8.35
CA VAL A 19 7.94 -0.38 -9.79
C VAL A 19 8.47 0.93 -10.35
N VAL A 20 9.67 0.90 -10.90
CA VAL A 20 10.31 2.03 -11.56
C VAL A 20 10.60 1.70 -13.01
N THR A 21 10.24 2.60 -13.91
CA THR A 21 10.66 2.57 -15.31
C THR A 21 11.83 3.52 -15.48
N ILE A 22 12.94 3.02 -15.99
CA ILE A 22 14.14 3.82 -16.28
C ILE A 22 14.25 4.04 -17.78
N LYS A 23 14.43 5.29 -18.20
CA LYS A 23 14.67 5.70 -19.58
C LYS A 23 15.73 6.80 -19.59
N ASP A 24 16.67 6.74 -20.54
CA ASP A 24 17.70 7.77 -20.72
C ASP A 24 18.45 8.08 -19.40
N SER A 25 18.80 7.04 -18.65
CA SER A 25 19.42 7.08 -17.31
C SER A 25 18.60 7.73 -16.18
N GLY A 26 17.36 8.16 -16.45
CA GLY A 26 16.44 8.73 -15.46
C GLY A 26 15.24 7.82 -15.18
N ILE A 27 14.58 8.04 -14.04
CA ILE A 27 13.30 7.40 -13.73
C ILE A 27 12.19 8.17 -14.44
N SER A 28 11.54 7.54 -15.43
CA SER A 28 10.46 8.14 -16.22
C SER A 28 9.08 7.84 -15.64
N HIS A 29 8.94 6.74 -14.90
CA HIS A 29 7.72 6.38 -14.21
C HIS A 29 8.05 5.69 -12.89
N ARG A 30 7.26 5.98 -11.86
CA ARG A 30 7.33 5.31 -10.57
C ARG A 30 5.94 5.03 -10.04
N ARG A 31 5.74 3.81 -9.56
CA ARG A 31 4.52 3.40 -8.86
C ARG A 31 4.87 2.55 -7.66
N ASP A 32 4.43 2.98 -6.49
CA ASP A 32 4.56 2.22 -5.25
C ASP A 32 3.26 1.44 -5.00
N CYS A 33 3.36 0.12 -4.91
CA CYS A 33 2.24 -0.79 -4.74
C CYS A 33 2.25 -1.31 -3.30
N LEU A 34 1.25 -0.91 -2.51
CA LEU A 34 1.11 -1.27 -1.10
C LEU A 34 0.22 -2.52 -0.95
N ASP A 35 0.37 -3.25 0.15
CA ASP A 35 -0.62 -4.25 0.57
C ASP A 35 -1.94 -3.52 0.93
N PRO A 36 -3.02 -3.72 0.17
CA PRO A 36 -4.27 -3.00 0.41
C PRO A 36 -4.92 -3.39 1.74
N VAL A 37 -4.70 -4.61 2.24
CA VAL A 37 -5.27 -5.06 3.52
C VAL A 37 -4.63 -4.27 4.66
N ALA A 38 -3.30 -4.24 4.72
CA ALA A 38 -2.56 -3.49 5.73
C ALA A 38 -2.90 -1.99 5.70
N VAL A 39 -3.11 -1.41 4.51
CA VAL A 39 -3.53 -0.02 4.37
C VAL A 39 -4.94 0.20 4.93
N CYS A 40 -5.92 -0.64 4.54
CA CYS A 40 -7.30 -0.53 5.02
C CYS A 40 -7.39 -0.67 6.54
N GLU A 41 -6.68 -1.64 7.14
CA GLU A 41 -6.61 -1.82 8.59
C GLU A 41 -6.03 -0.58 9.29
N ALA A 42 -4.96 0.00 8.72
CA ALA A 42 -4.31 1.17 9.28
C ALA A 42 -5.23 2.40 9.29
N VAL A 43 -6.03 2.60 8.23
CA VAL A 43 -6.97 3.73 8.09
C VAL A 43 -8.38 3.43 8.61
N GLY A 44 -8.63 2.23 9.14
CA GLY A 44 -9.93 1.83 9.68
C GLY A 44 -11.03 1.69 8.62
N ARG A 45 -10.67 1.31 7.38
CA ARG A 45 -11.65 1.05 6.31
C ARG A 45 -12.02 -0.43 6.23
N PRO A 46 -13.28 -0.74 5.89
CA PRO A 46 -13.70 -2.11 5.66
C PRO A 46 -12.98 -2.71 4.44
N ILE A 47 -12.55 -3.95 4.59
CA ILE A 47 -12.03 -4.79 3.51
C ILE A 47 -13.21 -5.58 2.98
N HIS A 48 -13.54 -5.41 1.69
CA HIS A 48 -14.50 -6.29 1.03
C HIS A 48 -13.86 -7.67 0.91
N HIS A 49 -14.13 -8.53 1.89
CA HIS A 49 -13.89 -9.97 1.78
C HIS A 49 -15.14 -10.56 1.13
N GLU A 50 -15.04 -10.94 -0.15
CA GLU A 50 -16.06 -11.78 -0.76
C GLU A 50 -16.05 -13.11 -0.01
N ALA A 51 -17.08 -13.37 0.81
CA ALA A 51 -17.22 -14.63 1.51
C ALA A 51 -17.25 -15.76 0.47
N PRO A 52 -16.61 -16.93 0.71
CA PRO A 52 -16.80 -18.08 -0.16
C PRO A 52 -18.29 -18.42 -0.17
N GLY A 53 -18.90 -18.28 -1.35
CA GLY A 53 -20.31 -18.61 -1.56
C GLY A 53 -20.58 -20.06 -1.15
N ASN A 54 -21.68 -20.24 -0.40
CA ASN A 54 -22.22 -21.53 0.01
C ASN A 54 -22.74 -22.33 -1.18
#